data_AF-A0A7V9ZG57-F1
#
_entry.id   AF-A0A7V9ZG57-F1
#
_cell.length_a   1.000
_cell.length_b   1.000
_cell.length_c   1.000
_cell.angle_alpha   90.00
_cell.angle_beta   90.00
_cell.angle_gamma   90.00
#
_symmetry.space_group_name_H-M   'P 1'
#
loop_
_entity.id
_entity.type
_entity.pdbx_description
1 polymer ?
#
loop_
_entity_poly.entity_id
_entity_poly.type
_entity_poly.pdbx_seq_one_letter_code
_entity_poly.pdbx_strand_id
1 'polypeptide(L)'
;MSPDKSVFEQQQAASVATDAAPSGLEEWTGNRGFFGHPRGLATLFFTEMWERFSYYGLRPLLVLFMSATIMNGGYGFDRTQASAIVGIYAAFVYLMSLPGGWVADRLLGLRRAIFIGAALISAGHICIGLSGLAGVESGKVPFFLGLILIVLGTGLLKPNISAIVGDLYPEGGARRDAGFSIFYMGINLGSLIGQMV
;
A
#
# COMPACT_ATOMS: atom_id res chain seq x y z
N MET A 1 -38.70 7.39 68.00
CA MET A 1 -38.19 6.35 67.10
C MET A 1 -37.35 7.06 66.05
N SER A 2 -36.03 7.10 66.25
CA SER A 2 -35.12 7.87 65.39
C SER A 2 -34.96 7.15 64.04
N PRO A 3 -35.04 7.86 62.91
CA PRO A 3 -34.73 7.25 61.62
C PRO A 3 -33.26 6.82 61.60
N ASP A 4 -33.06 5.57 61.21
CA ASP A 4 -31.77 4.92 61.05
C ASP A 4 -30.98 5.63 59.93
N LYS A 5 -29.86 6.27 60.30
CA LYS A 5 -29.01 7.05 59.38
C LYS A 5 -28.01 6.17 58.61
N SER A 6 -28.03 4.85 58.80
CA SER A 6 -27.04 3.93 58.21
C SER A 6 -27.12 3.76 56.69
N VAL A 7 -28.26 4.07 56.07
CA VAL A 7 -28.46 3.91 54.61
C VAL A 7 -27.82 5.05 53.80
N PHE A 8 -27.71 6.25 54.38
CA PHE A 8 -27.17 7.42 53.67
C PHE A 8 -25.64 7.61 53.84
N GLU A 9 -25.01 6.95 54.81
CA GLU A 9 -23.54 6.97 54.95
C GLU A 9 -22.83 6.01 53.98
N GLN A 10 -23.51 4.99 53.43
CA GLN A 10 -22.90 4.03 52.52
C GLN A 10 -22.67 4.57 51.10
N GLN A 11 -23.40 5.62 50.69
CA GLN A 11 -23.33 6.13 49.32
C GLN A 11 -22.19 7.14 49.09
N GLN A 12 -21.54 7.61 50.17
CA GLN A 12 -20.43 8.58 50.09
C GLN A 12 -19.04 7.92 50.17
N ALA A 13 -18.96 6.64 50.57
CA ALA A 13 -17.72 5.86 50.61
C ALA A 13 -17.29 5.27 49.24
N ALA A 14 -18.11 5.42 48.19
CA ALA A 14 -17.85 4.83 46.87
C ALA A 14 -17.36 5.82 45.80
N SER A 15 -17.12 7.11 46.13
CA SER A 15 -16.75 8.13 45.13
C SER A 15 -15.38 8.79 45.32
N VAL A 16 -14.53 8.25 46.21
CA VAL A 16 -13.14 8.70 46.34
C VAL A 16 -12.19 7.50 46.14
N ALA A 17 -12.30 6.87 44.98
CA ALA A 17 -11.16 6.18 44.39
C ALA A 17 -10.54 7.19 43.41
N THR A 18 -9.50 7.87 43.86
CA THR A 18 -8.53 8.48 42.94
C THR A 18 -8.10 7.41 41.96
N ASP A 19 -8.57 7.49 40.72
CA ASP A 19 -8.22 6.58 39.61
C ASP A 19 -6.82 6.91 39.07
N ALA A 20 -5.88 7.18 39.98
CA ALA A 20 -4.47 7.21 39.68
C ALA A 20 -4.02 5.75 39.59
N ALA A 21 -3.88 5.26 38.36
CA ALA A 21 -3.25 3.98 38.09
C ALA A 21 -1.93 3.87 38.90
N PRO A 22 -1.64 2.72 39.52
CA PRO A 22 -0.42 2.57 40.31
C PRO A 22 0.80 2.92 39.46
N SER A 23 1.62 3.86 39.95
CA SER A 23 2.88 4.24 39.33
C SER A 23 3.81 3.03 39.30
N GLY A 24 3.95 2.42 38.12
CA GLY A 24 4.67 1.15 37.94
C GLY A 24 4.05 0.19 36.94
N LEU A 25 2.88 0.49 36.37
CA LEU A 25 2.30 -0.26 35.23
C LEU A 25 2.53 0.41 33.86
N GLU A 26 3.27 1.52 33.81
CA GLU A 26 3.65 2.19 32.55
C GLU A 26 4.83 1.50 31.83
N GLU A 27 5.41 0.44 32.40
CA GLU A 27 6.76 -0.02 32.03
C GLU A 27 6.84 -1.34 31.24
N TRP A 28 5.81 -1.80 30.52
CA TRP A 28 5.98 -2.98 29.64
C TRP A 28 5.08 -3.12 28.40
N THR A 29 4.71 -2.02 27.74
CA THR A 29 4.48 -2.08 26.28
C THR A 29 5.27 -0.98 25.62
N GLY A 30 6.52 -1.29 25.28
CA GLY A 30 7.42 -0.35 24.60
C GLY A 30 6.70 0.28 23.40
N ASN A 31 6.32 1.54 23.56
CA ASN A 31 5.67 2.38 22.59
C ASN A 31 6.63 2.62 21.42
N ARG A 32 6.71 1.63 20.53
CA ARG A 32 7.38 1.77 19.24
C ARG A 32 6.34 1.87 18.13
N GLY A 33 5.20 2.52 18.41
CA GLY A 33 4.15 2.80 17.44
C GLY A 33 4.64 3.74 16.33
N PHE A 34 3.94 3.74 15.20
CA PHE A 34 4.18 4.68 14.10
C PHE A 34 3.16 5.81 14.19
N PHE A 35 3.57 7.00 14.62
CA PHE A 35 2.65 8.12 14.89
C PHE A 35 1.49 7.75 15.85
N GLY A 36 1.73 6.90 16.84
CA GLY A 36 0.68 6.42 17.77
C GLY A 36 -0.20 5.29 17.23
N HIS A 37 0.11 4.77 16.04
CA HIS A 37 -0.58 3.64 15.42
C HIS A 37 0.21 2.32 15.54
N PRO A 38 -0.44 1.15 15.33
CA PRO A 38 0.24 -0.14 15.30
C PRO A 38 1.45 -0.14 14.37
N ARG A 39 2.54 -0.79 14.78
CA ARG A 39 3.83 -0.79 14.05
C ARG A 39 3.70 -1.32 12.62
N GLY A 40 2.74 -2.22 12.39
CA GLY A 40 2.41 -2.73 11.06
C GLY A 40 1.99 -1.64 10.07
N LEU A 41 1.42 -0.53 10.55
CA LEU A 41 1.06 0.60 9.70
C LEU A 41 2.28 1.20 9.00
N ALA A 42 3.44 1.27 9.67
CA ALA A 42 4.67 1.76 9.05
C ALA A 42 5.07 0.90 7.84
N THR A 43 5.05 -0.42 8.00
CA THR A 43 5.38 -1.35 6.91
C THR A 43 4.42 -1.20 5.74
N LEU A 44 3.11 -1.11 6.00
CA LEU A 44 2.09 -0.93 4.97
C LEU A 44 2.22 0.43 4.27
N PHE A 45 2.47 1.49 5.04
CA PHE A 45 2.73 2.83 4.54
C PHE A 45 3.92 2.86 3.58
N PHE A 46 5.08 2.35 4.01
CA PHE A 46 6.29 2.38 3.16
C PHE A 46 6.14 1.47 1.95
N THR A 47 5.52 0.30 2.10
CA THR A 47 5.27 -0.62 0.98
C THR A 47 4.39 0.04 -0.07
N GLU A 48 3.29 0.66 0.35
CA GLU A 48 2.38 1.37 -0.57
C GLU A 48 3.06 2.61 -1.17
N MET A 49 3.79 3.40 -0.38
CA MET A 49 4.50 4.57 -0.87
C MET A 49 5.50 4.21 -1.97
N TRP A 50 6.29 3.15 -1.80
CA TRP A 50 7.26 2.71 -2.81
C TRP A 50 6.60 2.11 -4.05
N GLU A 51 5.50 1.36 -3.89
CA GLU A 51 4.71 0.90 -5.04
C GLU A 51 4.20 2.08 -5.85
N ARG A 52 3.67 3.13 -5.19
CA ARG A 52 3.15 4.33 -5.84
C ARG A 52 4.24 5.17 -6.47
N PHE A 53 5.39 5.30 -5.82
CA PHE A 53 6.58 5.92 -6.40
C PHE A 53 6.95 5.24 -7.73
N SER A 54 7.12 3.93 -7.73
CA SER A 54 7.50 3.18 -8.92
C SER A 54 6.44 3.27 -10.04
N TYR A 55 5.16 3.11 -9.70
CA TYR A 55 4.06 3.16 -10.66
C TYR A 55 3.94 4.53 -11.33
N TYR A 56 3.92 5.62 -10.53
CA TYR A 56 3.74 6.96 -11.06
C TYR A 56 4.99 7.54 -11.72
N GLY A 57 6.19 7.12 -11.31
CA GLY A 57 7.43 7.52 -11.99
C GLY A 57 7.63 6.82 -13.33
N LEU A 58 7.32 5.53 -13.41
CA LEU A 58 7.48 4.77 -14.66
C LEU A 58 6.44 5.16 -15.73
N ARG A 59 5.18 5.35 -15.33
CA ARG A 59 4.05 5.51 -16.26
C ARG A 59 4.24 6.61 -17.33
N PRO A 60 4.65 7.86 -17.02
CA PRO A 60 4.88 8.86 -18.06
C PRO A 60 6.04 8.49 -18.99
N LEU A 61 7.06 7.82 -18.47
CA LEU A 61 8.22 7.37 -19.24
C LEU A 61 7.86 6.27 -20.24
N LEU A 62 6.84 5.45 -19.98
CA LEU A 62 6.44 4.39 -20.93
C LEU A 62 6.05 4.95 -22.31
N VAL A 63 5.26 6.03 -22.34
CA VAL A 63 4.87 6.66 -23.62
C VAL A 63 6.08 7.27 -24.29
N LEU A 64 6.92 7.98 -23.52
CA LEU A 64 8.13 8.63 -24.03
C LEU A 64 9.12 7.61 -24.61
N PHE A 65 9.38 6.52 -23.89
CA PHE A 65 10.29 5.46 -24.32
C PHE A 65 9.79 4.72 -25.55
N MET A 66 8.49 4.35 -25.58
CA MET A 66 7.92 3.68 -26.74
C MET A 66 7.90 4.56 -27.99
N SER A 67 7.63 5.87 -27.84
CA SER A 67 7.57 6.81 -28.97
C SER A 67 8.92 7.41 -29.38
N ALA A 68 9.95 7.31 -28.53
CA ALA A 68 11.30 7.71 -28.90
C ALA A 68 11.79 6.91 -30.12
N THR A 69 12.56 7.57 -30.98
CA THR A 69 13.07 6.94 -32.21
C THR A 69 14.04 5.80 -31.88
N ILE A 70 14.17 4.86 -32.81
CA ILE A 70 15.13 3.74 -32.72
C ILE A 70 16.56 4.25 -32.50
N MET A 71 16.92 5.36 -33.16
CA MET A 71 18.24 6.00 -33.00
C MET A 71 18.49 6.52 -31.57
N ASN A 72 17.43 6.89 -30.85
CA ASN A 72 17.49 7.35 -29.46
C ASN A 72 17.28 6.20 -28.45
N GLY A 73 17.32 4.95 -28.90
CA GLY A 73 17.14 3.77 -28.04
C GLY A 73 15.69 3.43 -27.68
N GLY A 74 14.71 4.11 -28.29
CA GLY A 74 13.28 3.80 -28.13
C GLY A 74 12.77 2.77 -29.14
N TYR A 75 11.46 2.51 -29.12
CA TYR A 75 10.84 1.52 -30.02
C TYR A 75 10.25 2.09 -31.32
N GLY A 76 10.23 3.42 -31.46
CA GLY A 76 9.75 4.09 -32.66
C GLY A 76 8.25 3.90 -32.93
N PHE A 77 7.44 3.65 -31.89
CA PHE A 77 5.99 3.56 -32.06
C PHE A 77 5.38 4.93 -32.31
N ASP A 78 4.26 4.95 -33.03
CA ASP A 78 3.46 6.17 -33.10
C ASP A 78 2.96 6.55 -31.70
N ARG A 79 2.83 7.85 -31.43
CA ARG A 79 2.39 8.35 -30.13
C ARG A 79 0.99 7.85 -29.77
N THR A 80 0.12 7.69 -30.77
CA THR A 80 -1.23 7.13 -30.59
C THR A 80 -1.15 5.69 -30.11
N GLN A 81 -0.31 4.87 -30.77
CA GLN A 81 -0.09 3.48 -30.39
C GLN A 81 0.48 3.36 -28.98
N ALA A 82 1.53 4.13 -28.66
CA ALA A 82 2.15 4.14 -27.33
C ALA A 82 1.14 4.54 -26.25
N SER A 83 0.32 5.58 -26.49
CA SER A 83 -0.71 6.01 -25.55
C SER A 83 -1.81 4.96 -25.35
N ALA A 84 -2.21 4.25 -26.42
CA ALA A 84 -3.19 3.17 -26.35
C ALA A 84 -2.66 2.00 -25.49
N ILE A 85 -1.39 1.62 -25.67
CA ILE A 85 -0.74 0.58 -24.85
C ILE A 85 -0.76 0.97 -23.37
N VAL A 86 -0.38 2.20 -23.03
CA VAL A 86 -0.39 2.69 -21.64
C VAL A 86 -1.81 2.78 -21.08
N GLY A 87 -2.80 3.13 -21.90
CA GLY A 87 -4.22 3.14 -21.54
C GLY A 87 -4.73 1.73 -21.19
N ILE A 88 -4.43 0.74 -22.03
CA ILE A 88 -4.76 -0.67 -21.80
C ILE A 88 -4.06 -1.17 -20.52
N TYR A 89 -2.76 -0.92 -20.39
CA TYR A 89 -2.00 -1.24 -19.18
C TYR A 89 -2.68 -0.67 -17.91
N ALA A 90 -3.07 0.61 -17.92
CA ALA A 90 -3.74 1.22 -16.78
C ALA A 90 -5.11 0.58 -16.50
N ALA A 91 -5.90 0.28 -17.54
CA ALA A 91 -7.18 -0.41 -17.39
C ALA A 91 -7.01 -1.79 -16.75
N PHE A 92 -6.01 -2.57 -17.18
CA PHE A 92 -5.74 -3.88 -16.63
C PHE A 92 -5.23 -3.84 -15.19
N VAL A 93 -4.48 -2.82 -14.78
CA VAL A 93 -4.10 -2.62 -13.37
C VAL A 93 -5.35 -2.53 -12.46
N TYR A 94 -6.38 -1.81 -12.90
CA TYR A 94 -7.64 -1.75 -12.16
C TYR A 94 -8.42 -3.07 -12.26
N LEU A 95 -8.53 -3.65 -13.46
CA LEU A 95 -9.27 -4.88 -13.68
C LEU A 95 -8.72 -6.05 -12.85
N MET A 96 -7.39 -6.20 -12.80
CA MET A 96 -6.71 -7.29 -12.09
C MET A 96 -6.82 -7.21 -10.57
N SER A 97 -7.27 -6.07 -10.01
CA SER A 97 -7.54 -5.97 -8.58
C SER A 97 -8.71 -6.86 -8.14
N LEU A 98 -9.68 -7.14 -9.02
CA LEU A 98 -10.81 -8.02 -8.72
C LEU A 98 -10.39 -9.49 -8.52
N PRO A 99 -9.76 -10.17 -9.51
CA PRO A 99 -9.29 -11.53 -9.31
C PRO A 99 -8.16 -11.59 -8.29
N GLY A 100 -7.33 -10.55 -8.15
CA GLY A 100 -6.24 -10.54 -7.17
C GLY A 100 -6.72 -10.55 -5.71
N GLY A 101 -7.82 -9.85 -5.41
CA GLY A 101 -8.49 -9.97 -4.11
C GLY A 101 -9.06 -11.37 -3.88
N TRP A 102 -9.80 -11.90 -4.86
CA TRP A 102 -10.37 -13.25 -4.78
C TRP A 102 -9.31 -14.34 -4.56
N VAL A 103 -8.16 -14.26 -5.25
CA VAL A 103 -7.04 -15.19 -5.08
C VAL A 103 -6.48 -15.12 -3.65
N ALA A 104 -6.36 -13.92 -3.07
CA ALA A 104 -5.89 -13.77 -1.71
C ALA A 104 -6.89 -14.35 -0.70
N ASP A 105 -8.18 -14.12 -0.90
CA ASP A 105 -9.23 -14.61 0.00
C ASP A 105 -9.35 -16.13 0.00
N ARG A 106 -9.19 -16.77 -1.16
CA ARG A 106 -9.47 -18.21 -1.32
C ARG A 106 -8.25 -19.12 -1.35
N LEU A 107 -7.10 -18.63 -1.82
CA LEU A 107 -5.96 -19.49 -2.15
C LEU A 107 -4.71 -19.15 -1.33
N LEU A 108 -4.34 -17.87 -1.26
CA LEU A 108 -2.99 -17.47 -0.78
C LEU A 108 -2.98 -16.90 0.65
N GLY A 109 -4.06 -16.22 1.05
CA GLY A 109 -4.06 -15.30 2.19
C GLY A 109 -3.41 -13.94 1.86
N LEU A 110 -3.84 -12.89 2.57
CA LEU A 110 -3.45 -11.50 2.32
C LEU A 110 -1.94 -11.27 2.30
N ARG A 111 -1.22 -11.78 3.32
CA ARG A 111 0.23 -11.55 3.47
C ARG A 111 1.05 -12.15 2.32
N ARG A 112 0.72 -13.37 1.89
CA ARG A 112 1.42 -14.05 0.78
C ARG A 112 1.09 -13.38 -0.56
N ALA A 113 -0.17 -13.00 -0.77
CA ALA A 113 -0.58 -12.28 -1.96
C ALA A 113 0.18 -10.96 -2.12
N ILE A 114 0.33 -10.17 -1.06
CA ILE A 114 1.11 -8.92 -1.09
C ILE A 114 2.59 -9.18 -1.39
N PHE A 115 3.20 -10.18 -0.74
CA PHE A 115 4.61 -10.49 -0.96
C PHE A 115 4.88 -10.95 -2.41
N ILE A 116 4.04 -11.84 -2.94
CA ILE A 116 4.12 -12.29 -4.34
C ILE A 116 3.86 -11.12 -5.27
N GLY A 117 2.87 -10.27 -4.96
CA GLY A 117 2.57 -9.06 -5.72
C GLY A 117 3.79 -8.13 -5.80
N ALA A 118 4.42 -7.82 -4.67
CA ALA A 118 5.63 -6.99 -4.60
C ALA A 118 6.80 -7.61 -5.39
N ALA A 119 6.98 -8.93 -5.32
CA ALA A 119 8.01 -9.63 -6.08
C ALA A 119 7.76 -9.54 -7.60
N LEU A 120 6.51 -9.71 -8.04
CA LEU A 120 6.13 -9.58 -9.46
C LEU A 120 6.32 -8.15 -9.97
N ILE A 121 5.92 -7.14 -9.20
CA ILE A 121 6.15 -5.72 -9.54
C ILE A 121 7.64 -5.44 -9.68
N SER A 122 8.45 -5.90 -8.73
CA SER A 122 9.91 -5.72 -8.75
C SER A 122 10.54 -6.39 -9.97
N ALA A 123 10.16 -7.65 -10.25
CA ALA A 123 10.61 -8.37 -11.43
C ALA A 123 10.21 -7.65 -12.73
N GLY A 124 8.99 -7.10 -12.79
CA GLY A 124 8.53 -6.37 -13.95
C GLY A 124 9.32 -5.07 -14.21
N HIS A 125 9.65 -4.32 -13.16
CA HIS A 125 10.54 -3.15 -13.28
C HIS A 125 11.94 -3.54 -13.74
N ILE A 126 12.50 -4.65 -13.23
CA ILE A 126 13.78 -5.19 -13.69
C ILE A 126 13.70 -5.56 -15.17
N CYS A 127 12.65 -6.24 -15.61
CA CYS A 127 12.44 -6.57 -17.03
C CYS A 127 12.40 -5.32 -17.92
N ILE A 128 11.71 -4.26 -17.49
CA ILE A 128 11.68 -2.99 -18.22
C ILE A 128 13.05 -2.31 -18.21
N GLY A 129 13.78 -2.30 -17.09
CA GLY A 129 15.14 -1.76 -17.04
C GLY A 129 16.11 -2.50 -17.97
N LEU A 130 16.06 -3.85 -17.96
CA LEU A 130 16.86 -4.70 -18.84
C LEU A 130 16.48 -4.54 -20.32
N SER A 131 15.23 -4.18 -20.62
CA SER A 131 14.77 -3.96 -22.00
C SER A 131 15.54 -2.85 -22.71
N GLY A 132 15.98 -1.81 -21.98
CA GLY A 132 16.81 -0.74 -22.52
C GLY A 132 18.25 -1.19 -22.80
N LEU A 133 18.76 -2.18 -22.06
CA LEU A 133 20.13 -2.69 -22.21
C LEU A 133 20.24 -3.76 -23.32
N ALA A 134 19.16 -4.50 -23.58
CA ALA A 134 19.13 -5.62 -24.54
C ALA A 134 19.07 -5.18 -26.02
N GLY A 135 19.01 -3.87 -26.29
CA GLY A 135 18.86 -3.32 -27.65
C GLY A 135 17.42 -3.36 -28.18
N VAL A 136 17.18 -2.67 -29.30
CA VAL A 136 15.81 -2.37 -29.79
C VAL A 136 15.05 -3.61 -30.26
N GLU A 137 15.73 -4.61 -30.84
CA GLU A 137 15.08 -5.81 -31.36
C GLU A 137 14.73 -6.81 -30.24
N SER A 138 15.71 -7.13 -29.39
CA SER A 138 15.53 -8.11 -28.30
C SER A 138 14.85 -7.51 -27.06
N GLY A 139 14.86 -6.18 -26.89
CA GLY A 139 14.32 -5.50 -25.72
C GLY A 139 12.79 -5.47 -25.64
N LYS A 140 12.08 -5.57 -26.76
CA LYS A 140 10.60 -5.49 -26.76
C LYS A 140 9.97 -6.61 -25.92
N VAL A 141 10.49 -7.83 -26.00
CA VAL A 141 9.97 -8.99 -25.24
C VAL A 141 10.04 -8.76 -23.72
N PRO A 142 11.21 -8.47 -23.12
CA PRO A 142 11.28 -8.19 -21.69
C PRO A 142 10.49 -6.94 -21.29
N PHE A 143 10.37 -5.92 -22.16
CA PHE A 143 9.53 -4.76 -21.87
C PHE A 143 8.05 -5.13 -21.68
N PHE A 144 7.45 -5.82 -22.66
CA PHE A 144 6.04 -6.22 -22.56
C PHE A 144 5.80 -7.26 -21.47
N LEU A 145 6.74 -8.19 -21.27
CA LEU A 145 6.70 -9.12 -20.13
C LEU A 145 6.69 -8.34 -18.81
N GLY A 146 7.52 -7.29 -18.70
CA GLY A 146 7.57 -6.43 -17.53
C GLY A 146 6.25 -5.72 -17.25
N LEU A 147 5.58 -5.21 -18.29
CA LEU A 147 4.23 -4.61 -18.14
C LEU A 147 3.21 -5.62 -17.60
N ILE A 148 3.22 -6.85 -18.11
CA ILE A 148 2.33 -7.92 -17.64
C ILE A 148 2.62 -8.27 -16.18
N LEU A 149 3.90 -8.43 -15.81
CA LEU A 149 4.31 -8.72 -14.44
C LEU A 149 3.86 -7.62 -13.46
N ILE A 150 4.00 -6.35 -13.84
CA ILE A 150 3.52 -5.23 -13.00
C ILE A 150 2.00 -5.28 -12.86
N VAL A 151 1.25 -5.50 -13.94
CA VAL A 151 -0.21 -5.61 -13.90
C VAL A 151 -0.67 -6.72 -12.93
N LEU A 152 -0.08 -7.91 -13.05
CA LEU A 152 -0.42 -9.05 -12.18
C LEU A 152 -0.02 -8.78 -10.73
N GLY A 153 1.17 -8.21 -10.53
CA GLY A 153 1.70 -7.90 -9.21
C GLY A 153 0.89 -6.82 -8.49
N THR A 154 0.55 -5.72 -9.16
CA THR A 154 -0.32 -4.68 -8.60
C THR A 154 -1.73 -5.20 -8.32
N GLY A 155 -2.26 -6.08 -9.19
CA GLY A 155 -3.54 -6.75 -8.94
C GLY A 155 -3.57 -7.57 -7.66
N LEU A 156 -2.47 -8.24 -7.30
CA LEU A 156 -2.33 -8.97 -6.03
C LEU A 156 -2.00 -8.08 -4.83
N LEU A 157 -1.28 -6.97 -5.02
CA LEU A 157 -0.85 -6.13 -3.90
C LEU A 157 -1.96 -5.16 -3.46
N LYS A 158 -2.54 -4.42 -4.41
CA LYS A 158 -3.37 -3.24 -4.17
C LYS A 158 -4.67 -3.49 -3.39
N PRO A 159 -5.52 -4.47 -3.74
CA PRO A 159 -6.72 -4.74 -2.94
C PRO A 159 -6.36 -5.26 -1.54
N ASN A 160 -5.31 -6.09 -1.46
CA ASN A 160 -5.00 -6.86 -0.26
C ASN A 160 -4.24 -6.07 0.81
N ILE A 161 -3.39 -5.11 0.41
CA ILE A 161 -2.66 -4.26 1.36
C ILE A 161 -3.61 -3.38 2.18
N SER A 162 -4.67 -2.87 1.55
CA SER A 162 -5.69 -2.05 2.23
C SER A 162 -6.54 -2.87 3.22
N ALA A 163 -6.77 -4.15 2.93
CA ALA A 163 -7.45 -5.07 3.84
C ALA A 163 -6.64 -5.27 5.13
N ILE A 164 -5.31 -5.45 5.03
CA ILE A 164 -4.45 -5.58 6.21
C ILE A 164 -4.45 -4.29 7.06
N VAL A 165 -4.54 -3.10 6.45
CA VAL A 165 -4.70 -1.85 7.21
C VAL A 165 -5.96 -1.90 8.06
N GLY A 166 -7.07 -2.42 7.51
CA GLY A 166 -8.31 -2.64 8.27
C GLY A 166 -8.14 -3.60 9.44
N ASP A 167 -7.46 -4.73 9.20
CA ASP A 167 -7.22 -5.77 10.21
C ASP A 167 -6.35 -5.28 11.40
N LEU A 168 -5.59 -4.20 11.24
CA LEU A 168 -4.83 -3.58 12.33
C LEU A 168 -5.71 -2.89 13.38
N TYR A 169 -6.99 -2.64 13.08
CA TYR A 169 -7.92 -1.92 13.95
C TYR A 169 -9.25 -2.68 14.10
N PRO A 170 -9.27 -3.82 14.80
CA PRO A 170 -10.49 -4.61 14.98
C PRO A 170 -11.60 -3.83 15.72
N GLU A 171 -11.23 -2.91 16.60
CA GLU A 171 -12.14 -1.98 17.27
C GLU A 171 -12.75 -0.90 16.37
N GLY A 172 -12.17 -0.65 15.19
CA GLY A 172 -12.62 0.40 14.26
C GLY A 172 -12.49 1.82 14.84
N GLY A 173 -13.48 2.67 14.51
CA GLY A 173 -13.60 4.05 15.01
C GLY A 173 -12.53 5.02 14.50
N ALA A 174 -12.41 6.17 15.18
CA ALA A 174 -11.56 7.29 14.75
C ALA A 174 -10.08 6.92 14.55
N ARG A 175 -9.56 5.95 15.33
CA ARG A 175 -8.17 5.49 15.20
C ARG A 175 -7.93 4.74 13.89
N ARG A 176 -8.93 3.99 13.41
CA ARG A 176 -8.89 3.33 12.10
C ARG A 176 -8.89 4.37 10.98
N ASP A 177 -9.78 5.36 11.05
CA ASP A 177 -9.89 6.41 10.02
C ASP A 177 -8.61 7.24 9.91
N ALA A 178 -7.99 7.58 11.05
CA ALA A 178 -6.68 8.22 11.10
C ALA A 178 -5.57 7.30 10.52
N GLY A 179 -5.63 6.00 10.79
CA GLY A 179 -4.71 5.01 10.21
C GLY A 179 -4.80 4.94 8.69
N PHE A 180 -6.02 4.91 8.12
CA PHE A 180 -6.24 4.98 6.68
C PHE A 180 -5.78 6.31 6.10
N SER A 181 -5.96 7.43 6.81
CA SER A 181 -5.48 8.74 6.39
C SER A 181 -3.95 8.76 6.26
N ILE A 182 -3.22 8.24 7.25
CA ILE A 182 -1.76 8.11 7.19
C ILE A 182 -1.35 7.20 6.03
N PHE A 183 -2.03 6.05 5.88
CA PHE A 183 -1.76 5.13 4.77
C PHE A 183 -1.93 5.82 3.40
N TYR A 184 -3.01 6.57 3.18
CA TYR A 184 -3.24 7.31 1.94
C TYR A 184 -2.29 8.48 1.73
N MET A 185 -1.78 9.10 2.80
CA MET A 185 -0.69 10.07 2.67
C MET A 185 0.56 9.47 2.02
N GLY A 186 0.84 8.19 2.25
CA GLY A 186 1.92 7.46 1.58
C GLY A 186 1.72 7.37 0.06
N ILE A 187 0.48 7.22 -0.40
CA ILE A 187 0.15 7.21 -1.83
C ILE A 187 0.47 8.56 -2.48
N ASN A 188 0.04 9.65 -1.85
CA ASN A 188 0.27 11.00 -2.36
C ASN A 188 1.76 11.33 -2.37
N LEU A 189 2.49 10.98 -1.30
CA LEU A 189 3.93 11.20 -1.20
C LEU A 189 4.69 10.40 -2.28
N GLY A 190 4.37 9.11 -2.44
CA GLY A 190 4.96 8.27 -3.47
C GLY A 190 4.71 8.82 -4.88
N SER A 191 3.47 9.20 -5.18
CA SER A 191 3.11 9.80 -6.47
C SER A 191 3.87 11.09 -6.76
N LEU A 192 4.04 11.96 -5.76
CA LEU A 192 4.74 13.23 -5.90
C LEU A 192 6.22 12.99 -6.20
N ILE A 193 6.89 12.20 -5.36
CA ILE A 193 8.32 11.92 -5.51
C ILE A 193 8.58 11.19 -6.84
N GLY A 194 7.72 10.24 -7.22
CA GLY A 194 7.88 9.47 -8.45
C GLY A 194 7.83 10.33 -9.71
N GLN A 195 7.06 11.42 -9.73
CA GLN A 195 7.00 12.32 -10.88
C GLN A 195 8.15 13.34 -10.91
N MET A 196 8.79 13.61 -9.78
CA MET A 196 9.87 14.59 -9.67
C MET A 196 11.26 14.01 -9.96
N VAL A 197 11.47 12.74 -9.62
CA VAL A 197 12.75 12.01 -9.78
C VAL A 197 12.77 11.29 -11.13
#